data_AF-A0A9W8GMH2-F1
#
_entry.id   AF-A0A9W8GMH2-F1
#
_cell.length_a   1.000
_cell.length_b   1.000
_cell.length_c   1.000
_cell.angle_alpha   90.00
_cell.angle_beta   90.00
_cell.angle_gamma   90.00
#
_symmetry.space_group_name_H-M   'P 1'
#
loop_
_entity.id
_entity.type
_entity.pdbx_description
1 polymer ?
#
loop_
_entity_poly.entity_id
_entity_poly.type
_entity_poly.pdbx_seq_one_letter_code
_entity_poly.pdbx_strand_id
1 'polypeptide(L)'
;MREGRQVKAGQVAAKQIKHRGVTVRSKRTADAMEASGIEPTADLFGEWQTELFRSPPVHNGRVPRNEFGNVNLFTDSMLPEGAVHIPNANAKRLCKELSIDAADAVVGFDFRRGQSLPIVQGVVIPAEAFDLIADALREDRHVAEEKRLAELEQRALKYWRRLLVALRVRADVDASFARHSERPSEITFASRDSKGKQPELEYSSPHHADPEHNQGSEPEPDPEAPGATSVDTGGGFII
;
A
#
# COMPACT_ATOMS: atom_id res chain seq x y z
N MET A 1 -16.49 -20.35 -3.83
CA MET A 1 -15.96 -20.53 -2.46
C MET A 1 -15.84 -19.24 -1.64
N ARG A 2 -16.15 -18.04 -2.18
CA ARG A 2 -16.11 -16.78 -1.42
C ARG A 2 -16.99 -16.82 -0.16
N GLU A 3 -18.12 -17.52 -0.22
CA GLU A 3 -19.04 -17.69 0.90
C GLU A 3 -18.62 -18.80 1.89
N GLY A 4 -17.44 -19.40 1.73
CA GLY A 4 -17.00 -20.50 2.59
C GLY A 4 -17.88 -21.75 2.47
N ARG A 5 -18.47 -22.00 1.29
CA ARG A 5 -19.29 -23.19 1.00
C ARG A 5 -18.62 -24.10 -0.02
N GLN A 6 -18.85 -25.41 0.13
CA GLN A 6 -18.44 -26.45 -0.80
C GLN A 6 -19.65 -27.22 -1.32
N VAL A 7 -19.55 -27.78 -2.52
CA VAL A 7 -20.61 -28.63 -3.10
C VAL A 7 -20.61 -29.97 -2.37
N LYS A 8 -21.79 -30.45 -1.97
CA LYS A 8 -21.94 -31.77 -1.35
C LYS A 8 -21.49 -32.86 -2.31
N ALA A 9 -20.88 -33.91 -1.78
CA ALA A 9 -20.41 -35.03 -2.59
C ALA A 9 -21.55 -35.63 -3.45
N GLY A 10 -21.29 -35.83 -4.74
CA GLY A 10 -22.22 -36.46 -5.69
C GLY A 10 -23.31 -35.57 -6.28
N GLN A 11 -23.31 -34.26 -6.01
CA GLN A 11 -24.25 -33.33 -6.64
C GLN A 11 -23.84 -33.01 -8.09
N VAL A 12 -24.84 -32.90 -8.97
CA VAL A 12 -24.67 -32.48 -10.36
C VAL A 12 -25.02 -30.99 -10.49
N ALA A 13 -24.33 -30.29 -11.38
CA ALA A 13 -24.57 -28.88 -11.66
C ALA A 13 -26.04 -28.62 -12.01
N ALA A 14 -26.65 -27.63 -11.37
CA ALA A 14 -28.03 -27.24 -11.65
C ALA A 14 -28.16 -26.55 -13.02
N LYS A 15 -27.13 -25.81 -13.43
CA LYS A 15 -27.07 -25.13 -14.73
C LYS A 15 -25.62 -24.93 -15.17
N GLN A 16 -25.37 -25.10 -16.47
CA GLN A 16 -24.10 -24.73 -17.09
C GLN A 16 -24.27 -23.42 -17.87
N ILE A 17 -23.31 -22.51 -17.73
CA ILE A 17 -23.30 -21.22 -18.45
C ILE A 17 -21.97 -21.03 -19.19
N LYS A 18 -21.94 -20.20 -20.23
CA LYS A 18 -20.67 -19.82 -20.88
C LYS A 18 -19.79 -19.07 -19.88
N HIS A 19 -18.60 -19.61 -19.61
CA HIS A 19 -17.61 -19.02 -18.73
C HIS A 19 -16.96 -17.81 -19.41
N ARG A 20 -17.01 -16.65 -18.75
CA ARG A 20 -16.35 -15.42 -19.19
C ARG A 20 -15.11 -15.17 -18.34
N GLY A 21 -13.93 -15.33 -18.92
CA GLY A 21 -12.67 -15.11 -18.21
C GLY A 21 -12.48 -13.63 -17.83
N VAL A 22 -12.37 -13.35 -16.53
CA VAL A 22 -12.19 -11.99 -16.00
C VAL A 22 -10.71 -11.60 -15.95
N THR A 23 -9.84 -12.52 -15.54
CA THR A 23 -8.39 -12.33 -15.47
C THR A 23 -7.76 -12.60 -16.83
N VAL A 24 -6.65 -11.92 -17.17
CA VAL A 24 -5.89 -12.15 -18.43
C VAL A 24 -5.59 -13.63 -18.65
N ARG A 25 -5.14 -14.34 -17.61
CA ARG A 25 -4.88 -15.79 -17.68
C ARG A 25 -6.14 -16.59 -17.97
N SER A 26 -7.24 -16.26 -17.29
CA SER A 26 -8.55 -16.91 -17.43
C SER A 26 -9.17 -16.68 -18.81
N LYS A 27 -9.00 -15.48 -19.37
CA LYS A 27 -9.41 -15.15 -20.74
C LYS A 27 -8.61 -15.98 -21.76
N ARG A 28 -7.28 -16.00 -21.63
CA ARG A 28 -6.42 -16.83 -22.50
C ARG A 28 -6.79 -18.30 -22.48
N THR A 29 -7.13 -18.86 -21.31
CA THR A 29 -7.59 -20.26 -21.22
C THR A 29 -8.94 -20.47 -21.88
N ALA A 30 -9.87 -19.52 -21.74
CA ALA A 30 -11.18 -19.59 -22.39
C ALA A 30 -11.04 -19.50 -23.92
N ASP A 31 -10.23 -18.56 -24.42
CA ASP A 31 -9.95 -18.40 -25.86
C ASP A 31 -9.26 -19.65 -26.43
N ALA A 32 -8.36 -20.29 -25.67
CA ALA A 32 -7.71 -21.53 -26.09
C ALA A 32 -8.68 -22.73 -26.15
N MET A 33 -9.61 -22.83 -25.20
CA MET A 33 -10.66 -23.86 -25.24
C MET A 33 -11.57 -23.66 -26.45
N GLU A 34 -11.97 -22.41 -26.72
CA GLU A 34 -12.81 -22.06 -27.86
C GLU A 34 -12.09 -22.35 -29.20
N ALA A 35 -10.77 -22.10 -29.28
CA ALA A 35 -9.94 -22.49 -30.41
C ALA A 35 -9.84 -24.02 -30.61
N SER A 36 -9.95 -24.81 -29.52
CA SER A 36 -10.05 -26.28 -29.60
C SER A 36 -11.46 -26.81 -29.87
N GLY A 37 -12.44 -25.91 -30.07
CA GLY A 37 -13.84 -26.28 -30.32
C GLY A 37 -14.62 -26.69 -29.07
N ILE A 38 -14.07 -26.45 -27.87
CA ILE A 38 -14.70 -26.71 -26.59
C ILE A 38 -15.23 -25.38 -26.05
N GLU A 39 -16.55 -25.27 -25.89
CA GLU A 39 -17.11 -24.09 -25.24
C GLU A 39 -16.69 -24.05 -23.77
N PRO A 40 -16.02 -22.97 -23.31
CA PRO A 40 -15.68 -22.84 -21.90
C PRO A 40 -16.98 -22.64 -21.13
N THR A 41 -17.38 -23.62 -20.32
CA THR A 41 -18.57 -23.56 -19.47
C THR A 41 -18.19 -23.49 -17.98
N ALA A 42 -19.09 -22.90 -17.19
CA ALA A 42 -19.02 -22.88 -15.73
C ALA A 42 -20.27 -23.52 -15.14
N ASP A 43 -20.06 -24.42 -14.19
CA ASP A 43 -21.12 -25.11 -13.46
C ASP A 43 -21.66 -24.22 -12.34
N LEU A 44 -22.98 -24.08 -12.28
CA LEU A 44 -23.70 -23.38 -11.21
C LEU A 44 -24.40 -24.39 -10.31
N PHE A 45 -24.28 -24.18 -9.00
CA PHE A 45 -24.91 -25.00 -7.97
C PHE A 45 -25.79 -24.12 -7.09
N GLY A 46 -26.93 -24.64 -6.68
CA GLY A 46 -27.81 -23.95 -5.74
C GLY A 46 -27.36 -24.14 -4.29
N GLU A 47 -27.81 -23.26 -3.39
CA GLU A 47 -27.48 -23.35 -1.96
C GLU A 47 -27.84 -24.71 -1.34
N TRP A 48 -28.94 -25.34 -1.78
CA TRP A 48 -29.39 -26.67 -1.31
C TRP A 48 -28.38 -27.79 -1.63
N GLN A 49 -27.56 -27.61 -2.67
CA GLN A 49 -26.52 -28.54 -3.11
C GLN A 49 -25.19 -28.30 -2.40
N THR A 50 -25.06 -27.22 -1.62
CA THR A 50 -23.81 -26.84 -0.94
C THR A 50 -23.93 -26.97 0.57
N GLU A 51 -22.79 -27.06 1.23
CA GLU A 51 -22.63 -27.09 2.68
C GLU A 51 -21.49 -26.17 3.11
N LEU A 52 -21.47 -25.77 4.39
CA LEU A 52 -20.39 -24.95 4.93
C LEU A 52 -19.07 -25.73 4.93
N PHE A 53 -18.05 -25.14 4.33
CA PHE A 53 -16.70 -25.67 4.31
C PHE A 53 -16.10 -25.56 5.71
N ARG A 54 -15.63 -26.69 6.24
CA ARG A 54 -14.84 -26.74 7.48
C ARG A 54 -13.40 -27.09 7.15
N SER A 55 -12.49 -26.21 7.53
CA SER A 55 -11.05 -26.46 7.39
C SER A 55 -10.61 -27.61 8.30
N PRO A 56 -9.58 -28.38 7.91
CA PRO A 56 -8.95 -29.34 8.82
C PRO A 56 -8.52 -28.66 10.12
N PRO A 57 -8.62 -29.32 11.29
CA PRO A 57 -8.20 -28.74 12.56
C PRO A 57 -6.67 -28.60 12.64
N VAL A 58 -6.20 -27.75 13.56
CA VAL A 58 -4.78 -27.61 13.89
C VAL A 58 -4.30 -28.89 14.59
N HIS A 59 -3.19 -29.46 14.10
CA HIS A 59 -2.56 -30.64 14.70
C HIS A 59 -1.12 -30.34 15.10
N ASN A 60 -0.74 -30.66 16.35
CA ASN A 60 0.61 -30.47 16.90
C ASN A 60 1.15 -29.03 16.74
N GLY A 61 0.31 -28.03 16.99
CA GLY A 61 0.68 -26.63 16.84
C GLY A 61 0.98 -26.20 15.40
N ARG A 62 0.58 -26.98 14.38
CA ARG A 62 0.76 -26.62 12.96
C ARG A 62 -0.56 -26.27 12.28
N VAL A 63 -0.56 -25.11 11.65
CA VAL A 63 -1.72 -24.59 10.92
C VAL A 63 -1.79 -25.26 9.53
N PRO A 64 -2.96 -25.77 9.12
CA PRO A 64 -3.13 -26.34 7.77
C PRO A 64 -2.95 -25.24 6.71
N ARG A 65 -2.17 -25.53 5.65
CA ARG A 65 -1.87 -24.58 4.58
C ARG A 65 -2.36 -25.09 3.23
N ASN A 66 -2.73 -24.17 2.34
CA ASN A 66 -2.97 -24.46 0.93
C ASN A 66 -1.65 -24.69 0.18
N GLU A 67 -1.72 -25.00 -1.12
CA GLU A 67 -0.54 -25.19 -2.00
C GLU A 67 0.39 -23.97 -2.07
N PHE A 68 -0.13 -22.78 -1.75
CA PHE A 68 0.62 -21.52 -1.72
C PHE A 68 1.21 -21.20 -0.34
N GLY A 69 1.01 -22.07 0.66
CA GLY A 69 1.51 -21.86 2.02
C GLY A 69 0.64 -20.95 2.90
N ASN A 70 -0.55 -20.55 2.44
CA ASN A 70 -1.45 -19.62 3.13
C ASN A 70 -2.74 -20.32 3.58
N VAL A 71 -3.52 -19.67 4.44
CA VAL A 71 -4.87 -20.09 4.81
C VAL A 71 -5.89 -19.22 4.07
N ASN A 72 -6.86 -19.85 3.42
CA ASN A 72 -7.99 -19.13 2.83
C ASN A 72 -9.05 -18.89 3.91
N LEU A 73 -9.27 -17.64 4.29
CA LEU A 73 -10.19 -17.23 5.36
C LEU A 73 -11.18 -16.19 4.84
N PHE A 74 -12.08 -16.59 3.93
CA PHE A 74 -13.08 -15.69 3.35
C PHE A 74 -14.28 -15.43 4.28
N THR A 75 -14.51 -16.36 5.21
CA THR A 75 -15.58 -16.32 6.21
C THR A 75 -15.06 -16.91 7.52
N ASP A 76 -15.68 -16.54 8.63
CA ASP A 76 -15.25 -16.99 9.97
C ASP A 76 -15.38 -18.52 10.14
N SER A 77 -16.31 -19.17 9.42
CA SER A 77 -16.48 -20.63 9.45
C SER A 77 -15.32 -21.40 8.83
N MET A 78 -14.47 -20.74 8.02
CA MET A 78 -13.27 -21.35 7.45
C MET A 78 -12.08 -21.36 8.42
N LEU A 79 -12.20 -20.74 9.60
CA LEU A 79 -11.13 -20.76 10.59
C LEU A 79 -10.93 -22.21 11.08
N PRO A 80 -9.70 -22.76 10.99
CA PRO A 80 -9.41 -24.08 11.53
C PRO A 80 -9.75 -24.17 13.03
N GLU A 81 -10.34 -25.28 13.45
CA GLU A 81 -10.55 -25.53 14.87
C GLU A 81 -9.18 -25.58 15.59
N GLY A 82 -9.07 -24.89 16.72
CA GLY A 82 -7.80 -24.74 17.44
C GLY A 82 -6.86 -23.69 16.87
N ALA A 83 -7.28 -22.90 15.87
CA ALA A 83 -6.56 -21.72 15.39
C ALA A 83 -7.25 -20.41 15.79
N VAL A 84 -6.48 -19.34 15.83
CA VAL A 84 -6.96 -17.96 16.02
C VAL A 84 -6.43 -17.08 14.89
N HIS A 85 -7.29 -16.20 14.38
CA HIS A 85 -6.92 -15.20 13.39
C HIS A 85 -6.54 -13.88 14.08
N ILE A 86 -5.38 -13.34 13.72
CA ILE A 86 -4.89 -12.05 14.20
C ILE A 86 -4.80 -11.10 13.00
N PRO A 87 -5.70 -10.12 12.86
CA PRO A 87 -5.72 -9.18 11.74
C PRO A 87 -4.68 -8.06 11.91
N ASN A 88 -3.40 -8.42 12.02
CA ASN A 88 -2.29 -7.46 12.13
C ASN A 88 -1.13 -7.85 11.21
N ALA A 89 -0.65 -6.90 10.40
CA ALA A 89 0.45 -7.12 9.46
C ALA A 89 1.79 -7.46 10.16
N ASN A 90 2.03 -6.92 11.36
CA ASN A 90 3.26 -7.16 12.12
C ASN A 90 3.28 -8.53 12.80
N ALA A 91 2.12 -9.16 12.99
CA ALA A 91 2.01 -10.43 13.71
C ALA A 91 2.86 -11.53 13.06
N LYS A 92 2.97 -11.55 11.73
CA LYS A 92 3.85 -12.50 11.02
C LYS A 92 5.31 -12.39 11.43
N ARG A 93 5.80 -11.16 11.61
CA ARG A 93 7.20 -10.90 12.02
C ARG A 93 7.43 -11.45 13.43
N LEU A 94 6.52 -11.16 14.35
CA LEU A 94 6.60 -11.59 15.74
C LEU A 94 6.48 -13.12 15.87
N CYS A 95 5.63 -13.77 15.08
CA CYS A 95 5.53 -15.24 15.07
C CYS A 95 6.85 -15.88 14.64
N LYS A 96 7.54 -15.30 13.66
CA LYS A 96 8.86 -15.77 13.22
C LYS A 96 9.93 -15.58 14.31
N GLU A 97 9.91 -14.45 15.00
CA GLU A 97 10.83 -14.14 16.09
C GLU A 97 10.66 -15.11 17.28
N LEU A 98 9.42 -15.45 17.60
CA LEU A 98 9.06 -16.37 18.68
C LEU A 98 9.03 -17.85 18.25
N SER A 99 9.41 -18.15 17.00
CA SER A 99 9.42 -19.51 16.43
C SER A 99 8.09 -20.26 16.53
N ILE A 100 6.97 -19.55 16.39
CA ILE A 100 5.61 -20.09 16.35
C ILE A 100 5.19 -20.35 14.90
N ASP A 101 4.55 -21.49 14.64
CA ASP A 101 3.98 -21.78 13.33
C ASP A 101 2.83 -20.82 13.01
N ALA A 102 2.95 -20.07 11.93
CA ALA A 102 1.95 -19.12 11.48
C ALA A 102 1.74 -19.26 9.96
N ALA A 103 0.53 -18.99 9.50
CA ALA A 103 0.19 -18.92 8.09
C ALA A 103 -0.49 -17.60 7.77
N ASP A 104 -0.25 -17.05 6.58
CA ASP A 104 -0.89 -15.80 6.16
C ASP A 104 -2.38 -16.06 5.91
N ALA A 105 -3.24 -15.15 6.40
CA ALA A 105 -4.68 -15.22 6.19
C ALA A 105 -5.08 -14.46 4.92
N VAL A 106 -5.46 -15.19 3.87
CA VAL A 106 -6.02 -14.61 2.65
C VAL A 106 -7.52 -14.46 2.81
N VAL A 107 -7.99 -13.21 2.96
CA VAL A 107 -9.40 -12.88 3.21
C VAL A 107 -10.17 -12.56 1.93
N GLY A 108 -9.47 -12.35 0.82
CA GLY A 108 -10.10 -12.00 -0.44
C GLY A 108 -9.11 -11.88 -1.58
N PHE A 109 -9.61 -11.40 -2.72
CA PHE A 109 -8.80 -11.12 -3.90
C PHE A 109 -9.19 -9.76 -4.48
N ASP A 110 -8.17 -8.96 -4.79
CA ASP A 110 -8.31 -7.69 -5.49
C ASP A 110 -8.06 -7.90 -6.99
N PHE A 111 -8.94 -7.36 -7.82
CA PHE A 111 -8.88 -7.49 -9.27
C PHE A 111 -8.46 -6.17 -9.89
N ARG A 112 -7.15 -6.02 -10.14
CA ARG A 112 -6.58 -4.81 -10.77
C ARG A 112 -5.81 -5.16 -12.02
N ARG A 113 -5.94 -4.33 -13.06
CA ARG A 113 -5.20 -4.47 -14.33
C ARG A 113 -5.34 -5.87 -14.96
N GLY A 114 -6.49 -6.51 -14.81
CA GLY A 114 -6.74 -7.86 -15.31
C GLY A 114 -5.99 -8.98 -14.57
N GLN A 115 -5.43 -8.71 -13.38
CA GLN A 115 -4.81 -9.68 -12.49
C GLN A 115 -5.64 -9.84 -11.21
N SER A 116 -5.58 -11.03 -10.60
CA SER A 116 -6.18 -11.32 -9.29
C SER A 116 -5.06 -11.42 -8.26
N LEU A 117 -5.02 -10.49 -7.31
CA LEU A 117 -4.02 -10.42 -6.24
C LEU A 117 -4.66 -10.81 -4.90
N PRO A 118 -4.03 -11.70 -4.10
CA PRO A 118 -4.59 -12.06 -2.80
C PRO A 118 -4.51 -10.88 -1.82
N ILE A 119 -5.62 -10.61 -1.14
CA ILE A 119 -5.67 -9.67 -0.03
C ILE A 119 -5.32 -10.46 1.23
N VAL A 120 -4.11 -10.23 1.74
CA VAL A 120 -3.62 -10.83 2.98
C VAL A 120 -3.94 -9.90 4.14
N GLN A 121 -4.69 -10.39 5.12
CA GLN A 121 -5.03 -9.62 6.31
C GLN A 121 -4.60 -10.40 7.55
N GLY A 122 -3.37 -10.15 8.00
CA GLY A 122 -2.83 -10.76 9.21
C GLY A 122 -2.49 -12.24 9.06
N VAL A 123 -2.50 -12.96 10.18
CA VAL A 123 -2.02 -14.36 10.27
C VAL A 123 -2.98 -15.24 11.06
N VAL A 124 -2.97 -16.52 10.74
CA VAL A 124 -3.61 -17.59 11.51
C VAL A 124 -2.52 -18.32 12.30
N ILE A 125 -2.74 -18.46 13.61
CA ILE A 125 -1.84 -19.12 14.55
C ILE A 125 -2.58 -20.20 15.36
N PRO A 126 -1.88 -21.16 15.97
CA PRO A 126 -2.45 -22.05 16.98
C PRO A 126 -2.99 -21.25 18.18
N ALA A 127 -4.13 -21.67 18.74
CA ALA A 127 -4.77 -21.00 19.87
C ALA A 127 -3.89 -20.96 21.12
N GLU A 128 -3.05 -21.98 21.33
CA GLU A 128 -2.08 -22.07 22.43
C GLU A 128 -1.04 -20.95 22.43
N ALA A 129 -0.73 -20.38 21.27
CA ALA A 129 0.27 -19.32 21.11
C ALA A 129 -0.35 -17.91 21.13
N PHE A 130 -1.68 -17.80 21.27
CA PHE A 130 -2.39 -16.53 21.15
C PHE A 130 -1.94 -15.51 22.18
N ASP A 131 -1.89 -15.88 23.46
CA ASP A 131 -1.55 -14.96 24.54
C ASP A 131 -0.14 -14.38 24.37
N LEU A 132 0.82 -15.23 23.99
CA LEU A 132 2.21 -14.81 23.76
C LEU A 132 2.33 -13.80 22.62
N ILE A 133 1.62 -14.03 21.51
CA ILE A 133 1.61 -13.08 20.38
C ILE A 133 0.84 -11.81 20.72
N ALA A 134 -0.25 -11.90 21.47
CA ALA A 134 -1.03 -10.74 21.90
C ALA A 134 -0.19 -9.80 22.78
N ASP A 135 0.62 -10.35 23.70
CA ASP A 135 1.53 -9.57 24.54
C ASP A 135 2.67 -8.96 23.72
N ALA A 136 3.31 -9.74 22.83
CA ALA A 136 4.35 -9.24 21.94
C ALA A 136 3.85 -8.11 21.03
N LEU A 137 2.60 -8.19 20.55
CA LEU A 137 1.97 -7.13 19.76
C LEU A 137 1.70 -5.86 20.57
N ARG A 138 1.36 -6.00 21.85
CA ARG A 138 1.18 -4.84 22.74
C ARG A 138 2.50 -4.11 22.94
N GLU A 139 3.58 -4.85 23.17
CA GLU A 139 4.92 -4.29 23.31
C GLU A 139 5.41 -3.64 22.00
N ASP A 140 5.25 -4.30 20.86
CA ASP A 140 5.64 -3.73 19.55
C ASP A 140 4.91 -2.41 19.26
N ARG A 141 3.63 -2.32 19.66
CA ARG A 141 2.86 -1.06 19.54
C ARG A 141 3.42 0.03 20.44
N HIS A 142 3.75 -0.29 21.69
CA HIS A 142 4.33 0.67 22.62
C HIS A 142 5.66 1.22 22.10
N VAL A 143 6.56 0.33 21.68
CA VAL A 143 7.87 0.72 21.10
C VAL A 143 7.70 1.52 19.81
N ALA A 144 6.73 1.17 18.96
CA ALA A 144 6.45 1.93 17.74
C ALA A 144 5.91 3.34 18.03
N GLU A 145 5.08 3.49 19.06
CA GLU A 145 4.57 4.78 19.49
C GLU A 145 5.68 5.69 20.03
N GLU A 146 6.53 5.17 20.91
CA GLU A 146 7.68 5.91 21.46
C GLU A 146 8.62 6.40 20.33
N LYS A 147 8.93 5.52 19.38
CA LYS A 147 9.72 5.89 18.20
C LYS A 147 9.04 6.97 17.36
N ARG A 148 7.72 6.86 17.15
CA ARG A 148 6.95 7.88 16.41
C ARG A 148 7.01 9.23 17.11
N LEU A 149 6.85 9.27 18.44
CA LEU A 149 6.94 10.50 19.21
C LEU A 149 8.34 11.11 19.14
N ALA A 150 9.38 10.30 19.28
CA ALA A 150 10.76 10.74 19.15
C ALA A 150 11.07 11.30 17.74
N GLU A 151 10.56 10.65 16.68
CA GLU A 151 10.70 11.16 15.31
C GLU A 151 9.97 12.49 15.10
N LEU A 152 8.77 12.64 15.66
CA LEU A 152 8.01 13.88 15.60
C LEU A 152 8.74 15.02 16.32
N GLU A 153 9.29 14.75 17.50
CA GLU A 153 10.10 15.72 18.25
C GLU A 153 11.34 16.13 17.46
N GLN A 154 12.08 15.18 16.89
CA GLN A 154 13.25 15.48 16.06
C GLN A 154 12.90 16.32 14.82
N ARG A 155 11.77 16.02 14.17
CA ARG A 155 11.28 16.83 13.04
C ARG A 155 10.92 18.25 13.48
N ALA A 156 10.23 18.39 14.61
CA ALA A 156 9.91 19.70 15.18
C ALA A 156 11.18 20.50 15.49
N LEU A 157 12.16 19.90 16.16
CA LEU A 157 13.45 20.55 16.45
C LEU A 157 14.19 20.97 15.18
N LYS A 158 14.16 20.15 14.12
CA LYS A 158 14.74 20.49 12.82
C LYS A 158 14.05 21.70 12.19
N TYR A 159 12.72 21.77 12.25
CA TYR A 159 11.97 22.92 11.75
C TYR A 159 12.20 24.18 12.57
N TRP A 160 12.23 24.08 13.90
CA TRP A 160 12.58 25.19 14.79
C TRP A 160 13.97 25.74 14.52
N ARG A 161 14.95 24.86 14.34
CA ARG A 161 16.31 25.29 13.94
C ARG A 161 16.28 26.04 12.61
N ARG A 162 15.59 25.52 11.60
CA ARG A 162 15.47 26.18 10.28
C ARG A 162 14.81 27.55 10.40
N LEU A 163 13.74 27.67 11.20
CA LEU A 163 13.06 28.93 11.45
C LEU A 163 13.98 29.96 12.11
N LEU A 164 14.68 29.58 13.17
CA LEU A 164 15.60 30.48 13.89
C LEU A 164 16.74 30.95 13.00
N VAL A 165 17.31 30.05 12.19
CA VAL A 165 18.34 30.42 11.20
C VAL A 165 17.76 31.39 10.15
N ALA A 166 16.56 31.14 9.64
CA ALA A 166 15.92 32.03 8.67
C ALA A 166 15.65 33.42 9.26
N LEU A 167 15.15 33.50 10.50
CA LEU A 167 14.94 34.76 11.21
C LEU A 167 16.26 35.51 11.45
N ARG A 168 17.33 34.79 11.81
CA ARG A 168 18.65 35.39 12.00
C ARG A 168 19.19 35.97 10.70
N VAL A 169 19.15 35.20 9.61
CA VAL A 169 19.57 35.67 8.28
C VAL A 169 18.75 36.88 7.86
N ARG A 170 17.43 36.87 8.10
CA ARG A 170 16.57 38.03 7.80
C ARG A 170 17.00 39.27 8.57
N ALA A 171 17.24 39.15 9.87
CA ALA A 171 17.70 40.27 10.70
C ALA A 171 19.09 40.80 10.27
N ASP A 172 20.03 39.91 9.93
CA ASP A 172 21.36 40.30 9.44
C ASP A 172 21.29 41.01 8.07
N VAL A 173 20.38 40.56 7.19
CA VAL A 173 20.09 41.22 5.91
C VAL A 173 19.49 42.62 6.15
N ASP A 174 18.45 42.72 6.98
CA ASP A 174 17.80 44.00 7.30
C ASP A 174 18.80 45.00 7.91
N ALA A 175 19.68 44.55 8.81
CA ALA A 175 20.75 45.37 9.40
C ALA A 175 21.81 45.79 8.37
N SER A 176 22.14 44.93 7.40
CA SER A 176 23.09 45.26 6.33
C SER A 176 22.52 46.31 5.37
N PHE A 177 21.23 46.25 5.06
CA PHE A 177 20.54 47.28 4.27
C PHE A 177 20.46 48.61 5.03
N ALA A 178 20.14 48.60 6.34
CA ALA A 178 20.11 49.82 7.16
C ALA A 178 21.49 50.52 7.21
N ARG A 179 22.59 49.77 7.32
CA ARG A 179 23.95 50.33 7.26
C ARG A 179 24.35 50.86 5.88
N HIS A 180 23.76 50.35 4.81
CA HIS A 180 24.00 50.86 3.46
C HIS A 180 23.14 52.09 3.14
N SER A 181 21.98 52.28 3.78
CA SER A 181 21.19 53.51 3.65
C SER A 181 21.77 54.71 4.41
N GLU A 182 22.61 54.47 5.43
CA GLU A 182 23.26 55.54 6.23
C GLU A 182 24.61 56.01 5.67
N ARG A 183 25.19 55.30 4.68
CA ARG A 183 26.36 55.80 3.96
C ARG A 183 25.89 56.78 2.88
N PRO A 184 26.33 58.06 2.89
CA PRO A 184 26.10 58.92 1.75
C PRO A 184 26.71 58.24 0.53
N SER A 185 25.90 57.99 -0.49
CA SER A 185 26.35 57.43 -1.76
C SER A 185 27.22 58.46 -2.48
N GLU A 186 28.51 58.55 -2.15
CA GLU A 186 29.49 59.16 -3.04
C GLU A 186 29.80 58.18 -4.17
N ILE A 187 28.86 58.05 -5.10
CA ILE A 187 29.14 57.52 -6.43
C ILE A 187 29.26 58.72 -7.35
N THR A 188 30.44 59.32 -7.39
CA THR A 188 30.79 60.28 -8.45
C THR A 188 31.06 59.51 -9.73
N PHE A 189 30.09 59.49 -10.66
CA PHE A 189 30.36 59.11 -12.04
C PHE A 189 31.11 60.26 -12.73
N ALA A 190 32.45 60.21 -12.71
CA ALA A 190 33.26 61.07 -13.54
C ALA A 190 33.19 60.58 -14.99
N SER A 191 32.38 61.25 -15.80
CA SER A 191 32.39 61.08 -17.25
C SER A 191 33.72 61.57 -17.81
N ARG A 192 34.49 60.67 -18.43
CA ARG A 192 35.62 61.04 -19.30
C ARG A 192 35.47 60.30 -20.63
N ASP A 193 35.04 61.08 -21.61
CA ASP A 193 35.14 60.76 -23.03
C ASP A 193 36.60 60.56 -23.44
N SER A 194 36.89 59.41 -24.05
CA SER A 194 37.95 59.30 -25.07
C SER A 194 37.84 58.01 -25.86
N LYS A 195 37.30 58.15 -27.08
CA LYS A 195 37.64 57.47 -28.35
C LYS A 195 38.40 56.12 -28.29
N GLY A 196 37.67 55.06 -28.62
CA GLY A 196 37.93 54.22 -29.80
C GLY A 196 39.00 53.11 -29.72
N LYS A 197 38.54 51.85 -29.69
CA LYS A 197 38.90 50.75 -30.62
C LYS A 197 38.07 49.50 -30.30
N GLN A 198 37.33 48.94 -31.27
CA GLN A 198 36.85 47.53 -31.24
C GLN A 198 37.94 46.64 -31.88
N PRO A 199 38.11 45.38 -31.45
CA PRO A 199 37.36 44.25 -32.04
C PRO A 199 36.87 43.22 -30.97
N GLU A 200 35.66 42.69 -31.08
CA GLU A 200 35.27 41.41 -31.73
C GLU A 200 35.65 40.16 -30.91
N LEU A 201 34.64 39.52 -30.32
CA LEU A 201 34.74 38.13 -29.83
C LEU A 201 33.53 37.35 -30.34
N GLU A 202 33.85 36.42 -31.23
CA GLU A 202 32.98 35.41 -31.82
C GLU A 202 32.33 34.53 -30.74
N TYR A 203 31.06 34.22 -30.98
CA TYR A 203 30.30 33.22 -30.26
C TYR A 203 30.67 31.83 -30.77
N SER A 204 31.18 30.97 -29.89
CA SER A 204 31.12 29.52 -30.09
C SER A 204 30.96 28.79 -28.76
N SER A 205 29.77 28.21 -28.57
CA SER A 205 29.46 27.12 -27.63
C SER A 205 29.96 25.79 -28.25
N PRO A 206 30.25 24.65 -27.55
CA PRO A 206 29.35 24.05 -26.54
C PRO A 206 29.94 23.06 -25.49
N HIS A 207 29.00 22.48 -24.71
CA HIS A 207 28.96 21.22 -23.94
C HIS A 207 29.34 21.22 -22.43
N HIS A 208 28.41 21.04 -21.48
CA HIS A 208 27.56 19.88 -21.06
C HIS A 208 28.26 18.90 -20.08
N ALA A 209 27.79 18.88 -18.83
CA ALA A 209 27.74 17.71 -17.94
C ALA A 209 26.79 17.99 -16.76
N ASP A 210 25.75 17.16 -16.62
CA ASP A 210 24.67 17.23 -15.62
C ASP A 210 25.13 16.92 -14.19
N PRO A 211 24.29 17.22 -13.18
CA PRO A 211 23.98 16.17 -12.21
C PRO A 211 22.47 15.98 -11.98
N GLU A 212 22.18 14.73 -11.63
CA GLU A 212 20.90 14.04 -11.71
C GLU A 212 19.77 14.59 -10.83
N HIS A 213 18.57 14.38 -11.37
CA HIS A 213 17.26 14.41 -10.75
C HIS A 213 17.14 13.39 -9.60
N ASN A 214 16.72 13.83 -8.41
CA ASN A 214 16.07 12.96 -7.44
C ASN A 214 14.76 13.61 -6.98
N GLN A 215 13.65 13.14 -7.55
CA GLN A 215 12.29 13.50 -7.14
C GLN A 215 11.89 12.66 -5.93
N GLY A 216 11.85 13.29 -4.75
CA GLY A 216 11.11 12.79 -3.59
C GLY A 216 9.82 13.59 -3.46
N SER A 217 8.70 12.95 -3.77
CA SER A 217 7.34 13.48 -3.63
C SER A 217 6.93 13.64 -2.16
N GLU A 218 6.46 14.83 -1.79
CA GLU A 218 5.79 15.13 -0.51
C GLU A 218 4.35 14.58 -0.50
N PRO A 219 3.79 14.22 0.68
CA PRO A 219 2.39 13.87 0.84
C PRO A 219 1.52 15.10 1.17
N GLU A 220 0.43 15.27 0.44
CA GLU A 220 -0.65 16.24 0.70
C GLU A 220 -1.53 15.83 1.91
N PRO A 221 -2.07 16.79 2.69
CA PRO A 221 -3.04 16.52 3.75
C PRO A 221 -4.51 16.74 3.32
N ASP A 222 -5.40 15.88 3.81
CA ASP A 222 -6.87 15.96 3.63
C ASP A 222 -7.50 17.17 4.34
N PRO A 223 -8.63 17.69 3.81
CA PRO A 223 -9.70 18.18 4.69
C PRO A 223 -11.07 17.53 4.44
N GLU A 224 -11.76 17.26 5.54
CA GLU A 224 -13.10 16.67 5.68
C GLU A 224 -14.23 17.44 4.97
N ALA A 225 -15.28 16.68 4.61
CA ALA A 225 -16.54 17.10 3.97
C ALA A 225 -17.50 17.86 4.92
N PRO A 226 -18.64 18.43 4.43
CA PRO A 226 -19.84 17.60 4.20
C PRO A 226 -20.82 18.07 3.08
N GLY A 227 -21.61 17.12 2.55
CA GLY A 227 -23.03 17.38 2.20
C GLY A 227 -23.56 16.93 0.83
N ALA A 228 -24.25 15.78 0.81
CA ALA A 228 -25.50 15.43 0.08
C ALA A 228 -25.63 15.77 -1.42
N THR A 229 -25.62 14.81 -2.35
CA THR A 229 -26.72 13.96 -2.89
C THR A 229 -26.17 13.49 -4.26
N SER A 230 -26.39 12.31 -4.84
CA SER A 230 -27.62 11.57 -5.11
C SER A 230 -27.28 10.10 -5.42
N VAL A 231 -28.20 9.23 -5.04
CA VAL A 231 -28.21 7.78 -5.27
C VAL A 231 -28.34 7.47 -6.77
N ASP A 232 -27.48 6.59 -7.30
CA ASP A 232 -27.86 5.75 -8.45
C ASP A 232 -27.38 4.31 -8.21
N THR A 233 -28.35 3.44 -7.96
CA THR A 233 -28.19 2.03 -7.65
C THR A 233 -28.59 1.26 -8.90
N GLY A 234 -27.62 0.83 -9.70
CA GLY A 234 -27.90 0.13 -10.95
C GLY A 234 -26.85 -0.92 -11.27
N GLY A 235 -27.01 -2.12 -10.73
CA GLY A 235 -26.12 -3.24 -11.06
C GLY A 235 -26.32 -4.48 -10.20
N GLY A 236 -27.57 -4.86 -9.93
CA GLY A 236 -27.87 -6.14 -9.31
C GLY A 236 -27.55 -7.29 -10.25
N PHE A 237 -26.82 -8.29 -9.74
CA PHE A 237 -26.93 -9.68 -10.21
C PHE A 237 -26.74 -10.60 -9.01
N ILE A 238 -27.88 -11.03 -8.48
CA ILE A 238 -28.07 -12.31 -7.79
C ILE A 238 -28.08 -13.38 -8.89
N ILE A 239 -27.34 -14.47 -8.75
CA ILE A 239 -27.79 -15.80 -8.27
C ILE A 239 -26.56 -16.49 -7.66
#